data_AF-A0A061P951-F1
#
_entry.id   AF-A0A061P951-F1
#
_cell.length_a   1.000
_cell.length_b   1.000
_cell.length_c   1.000
_cell.angle_alpha   90.00
_cell.angle_beta   90.00
_cell.angle_gamma   90.00
#
_symmetry.space_group_name_H-M   'P 1'
#
loop_
_entity.id
_entity.type
_entity.pdbx_description
1 polymer ?
#
loop_
_entity_poly.entity_id
_entity_poly.type
_entity_poly.pdbx_seq_one_letter_code
_entity_poly.pdbx_strand_id
1 'polypeptide(L)'
;MPMGVTNISKAIPIKGRRGIIYIQSGLNPIIKKIILAEEFCHLYSHEQKQLEESNSSINKVENQAKTMAAYLLMPSSLLGEVYISICQQTQAVLVSEIADHFLVTEEFAHYRLELAFGHPVHGITKLPDGSHATIQMFEE
;
A
#
# COMPACT_ATOMS: atom_id res chain seq x y z
N MET A 1 -4.28 -10.72 14.34
CA MET A 1 -5.27 -10.11 15.25
C MET A 1 -6.01 -9.03 14.49
N PRO A 2 -7.32 -8.82 14.69
CA PRO A 2 -8.05 -7.79 13.95
C PRO A 2 -7.56 -6.41 14.38
N MET A 3 -7.22 -5.55 13.42
CA MET A 3 -6.88 -4.13 13.63
C MET A 3 -8.13 -3.36 14.08
N GLY A 4 -8.59 -3.63 15.30
CA GLY A 4 -9.67 -2.92 15.97
C GLY A 4 -9.10 -1.77 16.79
N VAL A 5 -8.68 -0.70 16.12
CA VAL A 5 -8.59 0.63 16.73
C VAL A 5 -9.47 1.51 15.88
N THR A 6 -10.50 2.09 16.48
CA THR A 6 -11.37 3.11 15.88
C THR A 6 -10.50 4.33 15.53
N ASN A 7 -9.80 4.24 14.41
CA ASN A 7 -8.95 5.29 13.87
C ASN A 7 -9.88 6.41 13.35
N ILE A 8 -9.82 7.57 13.98
CA ILE A 8 -10.69 8.71 13.65
C ILE A 8 -10.07 9.52 12.49
N SER A 9 -9.45 8.85 11.53
CA SER A 9 -9.04 9.48 10.27
C SER A 9 -10.11 9.18 9.24
N LYS A 10 -10.54 10.23 8.53
CA LYS A 10 -11.64 10.13 7.56
C LYS A 10 -11.58 11.26 6.55
N ALA A 11 -11.98 10.96 5.33
CA ALA A 11 -12.28 11.93 4.29
C ALA A 11 -13.76 12.35 4.36
N ILE A 12 -14.00 13.66 4.28
CA ILE A 12 -15.34 14.22 4.10
C ILE A 12 -15.44 14.81 2.69
N PRO A 13 -16.14 14.15 1.76
CA PRO A 13 -16.33 14.66 0.41
C PRO A 13 -17.22 15.92 0.42
N ILE A 14 -16.88 16.91 -0.41
CA ILE A 14 -17.67 18.14 -0.60
C ILE A 14 -18.37 18.12 -1.96
N LYS A 15 -17.63 17.83 -3.05
CA LYS A 15 -18.19 17.67 -4.41
C LYS A 15 -17.16 17.03 -5.35
N GLY A 16 -17.54 15.96 -6.05
CA GLY A 16 -16.61 15.22 -6.93
C GLY A 16 -15.36 14.80 -6.16
N ARG A 17 -14.18 14.94 -6.77
CA ARG A 17 -12.88 14.57 -6.19
C ARG A 17 -12.32 15.58 -5.17
N ARG A 18 -13.18 16.33 -4.48
CA ARG A 18 -12.78 17.35 -3.50
C ARG A 18 -13.38 17.03 -2.14
N GLY A 19 -12.57 17.21 -1.10
CA GLY A 19 -13.00 17.00 0.28
C GLY A 19 -11.97 17.50 1.29
N ILE A 20 -12.29 17.34 2.56
CA ILE A 20 -11.40 17.60 3.68
C ILE A 20 -10.98 16.26 4.26
N ILE A 21 -9.68 16.02 4.39
CA ILE A 21 -9.13 14.83 5.03
C ILE A 21 -8.73 15.20 6.46
N TYR A 22 -9.27 14.47 7.43
CA TYR A 22 -8.87 14.57 8.83
C TYR A 22 -7.90 13.44 9.13
N ILE A 23 -6.70 13.81 9.60
CA ILE A 23 -5.68 12.85 10.05
C ILE A 23 -5.50 13.02 11.55
N GLN A 24 -5.53 11.91 12.28
CA GLN A 24 -5.32 11.92 13.71
C GLN A 24 -3.94 12.48 14.10
N SER A 25 -3.94 13.38 15.09
CA SER A 25 -2.71 13.93 15.68
C SER A 25 -1.96 12.87 16.50
N GLY A 26 -0.63 12.98 16.57
CA GLY A 26 0.21 12.05 17.35
C GLY A 26 0.63 10.76 16.63
N LEU A 27 0.11 10.48 15.43
CA LEU A 27 0.59 9.36 14.62
C LEU A 27 2.00 9.60 14.07
N ASN A 28 2.77 8.52 13.91
CA ASN A 28 4.06 8.53 13.21
C ASN A 28 3.87 9.08 11.77
N PRO A 29 4.80 9.91 11.26
CA PRO A 29 4.75 10.44 9.88
C PRO A 29 4.50 9.40 8.77
N ILE A 30 5.09 8.21 8.85
CA ILE A 30 4.90 7.13 7.88
C ILE A 30 3.44 6.67 7.87
N ILE A 31 2.87 6.43 9.05
CA ILE A 31 1.47 6.02 9.21
C ILE A 31 0.53 7.13 8.71
N LYS A 32 0.82 8.39 9.04
CA LYS A 32 0.04 9.53 8.53
C LYS A 32 0.05 9.59 7.01
N LYS A 33 1.21 9.35 6.38
CA LYS A 33 1.34 9.32 4.92
C LYS A 33 0.48 8.21 4.30
N ILE A 34 0.50 7.02 4.90
CA ILE A 34 -0.30 5.87 4.44
C ILE A 34 -1.79 6.19 4.54
N ILE A 35 -2.27 6.66 5.70
CA ILE A 35 -3.67 7.03 5.91
C ILE A 35 -4.07 8.16 4.95
N LEU A 36 -3.23 9.19 4.81
CA LEU A 36 -3.51 10.30 3.89
C LEU A 36 -3.66 9.81 2.44
N ALA A 37 -2.84 8.85 2.00
CA ALA A 37 -2.94 8.28 0.67
C ALA A 37 -4.25 7.50 0.49
N GLU A 38 -4.66 6.72 1.49
CA GLU A 38 -5.93 5.99 1.48
C GLU A 38 -7.14 6.92 1.41
N GLU A 39 -7.20 7.92 2.29
CA GLU A 39 -8.26 8.94 2.31
C GLU A 39 -8.29 9.79 1.03
N PHE A 40 -7.13 10.07 0.47
CA PHE A 40 -7.03 10.69 -0.84
C PHE A 40 -7.65 9.80 -1.92
N CYS A 41 -7.36 8.50 -1.92
CA CYS A 41 -7.96 7.55 -2.85
C CYS A 41 -9.47 7.42 -2.65
N HIS A 42 -9.98 7.48 -1.42
CA HIS A 42 -11.42 7.57 -1.16
C HIS A 42 -12.07 8.78 -1.82
N LEU A 43 -11.46 9.96 -1.70
CA LEU A 43 -11.95 11.17 -2.38
C LEU A 43 -11.81 11.09 -3.90
N TYR A 44 -10.71 10.54 -4.38
CA TYR A 44 -10.43 10.47 -5.82
C TYR A 44 -11.41 9.53 -6.53
N SER A 45 -11.76 8.41 -5.90
CA SER A 45 -12.67 7.40 -6.43
C SER A 45 -14.15 7.70 -6.20
N HIS A 46 -14.48 8.79 -5.49
CA HIS A 46 -15.86 9.18 -5.22
C HIS A 46 -16.60 9.61 -6.49
N GLU A 47 -17.23 8.63 -7.15
CA GLU A 47 -18.33 8.81 -8.12
C GLU A 47 -19.66 8.20 -7.64
N GLN A 48 -19.69 7.55 -6.46
CA GLN A 48 -20.87 6.81 -6.00
C GLN A 48 -21.80 7.64 -5.11
N LYS A 49 -23.11 7.60 -5.42
CA LYS A 49 -24.19 8.21 -4.64
C LYS A 49 -24.51 7.31 -3.44
N GLN A 50 -23.97 7.67 -2.29
CA GLN A 50 -23.95 6.94 -1.01
C GLN A 50 -25.30 6.79 -0.29
N LEU A 51 -26.45 6.77 -0.98
CA LEU A 51 -27.75 6.81 -0.30
C LEU A 51 -28.36 5.44 0.05
N GLU A 52 -27.83 4.31 -0.42
CA GLU A 52 -28.40 2.97 -0.13
C GLU A 52 -27.33 1.84 -0.11
N GLU A 53 -26.15 2.10 0.45
CA GLU A 53 -25.06 1.12 0.36
C GLU A 53 -25.05 0.08 1.49
N SER A 54 -25.02 -1.20 1.09
CA SER A 54 -24.83 -2.34 1.99
C SER A 54 -23.41 -2.36 2.60
N ASN A 55 -23.22 -3.02 3.74
CA ASN A 55 -21.90 -3.26 4.33
C ASN A 55 -20.89 -3.91 3.35
N SER A 56 -21.37 -4.71 2.39
CA SER A 56 -20.53 -5.30 1.35
C SER A 56 -19.99 -4.25 0.37
N SER A 57 -20.79 -3.23 0.05
CA SER A 57 -20.38 -2.11 -0.80
C SER A 57 -19.32 -1.27 -0.12
N ILE A 58 -19.51 -0.97 1.18
CA ILE A 58 -18.53 -0.22 1.98
C ILE A 58 -17.18 -0.94 1.97
N ASN A 59 -17.16 -2.23 2.33
CA ASN A 59 -15.92 -3.01 2.35
C ASN A 59 -15.21 -3.07 0.99
N LYS A 60 -15.94 -3.03 -0.12
CA LYS A 60 -15.35 -2.97 -1.46
C LYS A 60 -14.69 -1.62 -1.71
N VAL A 61 -15.32 -0.52 -1.32
CA VAL A 61 -14.76 0.83 -1.48
C VAL A 61 -13.51 1.00 -0.62
N GLU A 62 -13.53 0.52 0.63
CA GLU A 62 -12.36 0.48 1.52
C GLU A 62 -11.20 -0.31 0.89
N ASN A 63 -11.46 -1.54 0.43
CA ASN A 63 -10.44 -2.36 -0.22
C ASN A 63 -9.91 -1.71 -1.51
N GLN A 64 -10.77 -1.06 -2.29
CA GLN A 64 -10.37 -0.35 -3.50
C GLN A 64 -9.45 0.83 -3.18
N ALA A 65 -9.82 1.66 -2.19
CA ALA A 65 -9.01 2.80 -1.77
C ALA A 65 -7.65 2.34 -1.23
N LYS A 66 -7.63 1.30 -0.39
CA LYS A 66 -6.39 0.68 0.11
C LYS A 66 -5.50 0.15 -1.02
N THR A 67 -6.09 -0.54 -2.00
CA THR A 67 -5.37 -1.04 -3.17
C THR A 67 -4.77 0.12 -3.97
N MET A 68 -5.55 1.17 -4.22
CA MET A 68 -5.09 2.35 -4.94
C MET A 68 -3.98 3.09 -4.19
N ALA A 69 -4.09 3.22 -2.87
CA ALA A 69 -3.05 3.82 -2.03
C ALA A 69 -1.74 3.03 -2.12
N ALA A 70 -1.81 1.70 -2.18
CA ALA A 70 -0.63 0.85 -2.38
C ALA A 70 0.05 1.12 -3.74
N TYR A 71 -0.74 1.23 -4.82
CA TYR A 71 -0.20 1.61 -6.13
C TYR A 71 0.33 3.06 -6.18
N LEU A 72 -0.25 3.97 -5.39
CA LEU A 72 0.18 5.37 -5.31
C LEU A 72 1.51 5.52 -4.57
N LEU A 73 1.65 4.84 -3.42
CA LEU A 73 2.84 4.94 -2.57
C LEU A 73 3.99 4.06 -3.04
N MET A 74 3.69 2.99 -3.78
CA MET A 74 4.68 2.06 -4.34
C MET A 74 4.33 1.72 -5.80
N PRO A 75 4.58 2.64 -6.75
CA PRO A 75 4.20 2.46 -8.14
C PRO A 75 4.96 1.31 -8.82
N SER A 76 4.30 0.56 -9.71
CA SER A 76 4.93 -0.59 -10.39
C SER A 76 6.15 -0.21 -11.23
N SER A 77 6.16 0.97 -11.86
CA SER A 77 7.32 1.47 -12.61
C SER A 77 8.53 1.68 -11.71
N LEU A 78 8.30 2.25 -10.52
CA LEU A 78 9.33 2.51 -9.52
C LEU A 78 9.80 1.23 -8.84
N LEU A 79 8.94 0.23 -8.65
CA LEU A 79 9.39 -1.09 -8.20
C LEU A 79 10.45 -1.64 -9.16
N GLY A 80 10.24 -1.50 -10.47
CA GLY A 80 11.24 -1.82 -11.50
C GLY A 80 12.59 -1.13 -11.31
N GLU A 81 12.58 0.17 -11.02
CA GLU A 81 13.79 0.97 -10.80
C GLU A 81 14.48 0.68 -9.46
N VAL A 82 13.69 0.38 -8.43
CA VAL A 82 14.19 -0.11 -7.13
C VAL A 82 14.87 -1.46 -7.30
N TYR A 83 14.30 -2.38 -8.09
CA TYR A 83 14.96 -3.64 -8.44
C TYR A 83 16.31 -3.38 -9.12
N ILE A 84 16.35 -2.46 -10.08
CA ILE A 84 17.58 -2.14 -10.80
C ILE A 84 18.63 -1.53 -9.86
N SER A 85 18.24 -0.60 -8.99
CA SER A 85 19.20 0.15 -8.14
C SER A 85 19.71 -0.66 -6.95
N ILE A 86 18.84 -1.44 -6.28
CA ILE A 86 19.23 -2.20 -5.09
C ILE A 86 19.86 -3.55 -5.48
N CYS A 87 19.28 -4.30 -6.43
CA CYS A 87 19.84 -5.60 -6.83
C CYS A 87 21.17 -5.50 -7.62
N GLN A 88 21.59 -4.29 -8.02
CA GLN A 88 22.95 -4.07 -8.55
C GLN A 88 24.01 -4.08 -7.44
N GLN A 89 23.63 -3.76 -6.20
CA GLN A 89 24.55 -3.65 -5.07
C GLN A 89 24.48 -4.87 -4.13
N THR A 90 23.32 -5.53 -4.05
CA THR A 90 23.08 -6.71 -3.19
C THR A 90 22.50 -7.89 -3.99
N GLN A 91 22.80 -9.13 -3.58
CA GLN A 91 22.27 -10.34 -4.23
C GLN A 91 20.79 -10.59 -3.93
N ALA A 92 20.29 -10.08 -2.80
CA ALA A 92 18.89 -10.15 -2.41
C ALA A 92 18.50 -8.89 -1.65
N VAL A 93 17.25 -8.49 -1.81
CA VAL A 93 16.62 -7.33 -1.17
C VAL A 93 15.46 -7.81 -0.33
N LEU A 94 15.49 -7.51 0.96
CA LEU A 94 14.42 -7.84 1.89
C LEU A 94 13.26 -6.84 1.76
N VAL A 95 12.06 -7.27 2.16
CA VAL A 95 10.89 -6.37 2.13
C VAL A 95 11.06 -5.16 3.05
N SER A 96 11.77 -5.31 4.17
CA SER A 96 12.13 -4.19 5.04
C SER A 96 12.94 -3.10 4.32
N GLU A 97 13.92 -3.48 3.49
CA GLU A 97 14.71 -2.54 2.69
C GLU A 97 13.86 -1.82 1.62
N ILE A 98 12.91 -2.55 1.02
CA ILE A 98 11.93 -1.97 0.09
C ILE A 98 11.02 -0.99 0.84
N ALA A 99 10.56 -1.35 2.03
CA ALA A 99 9.69 -0.51 2.86
C ALA A 99 10.39 0.80 3.24
N ASP A 100 11.66 0.73 3.64
CA ASP A 100 12.49 1.90 3.93
C ASP A 100 12.68 2.79 2.70
N HIS A 101 12.92 2.20 1.53
CA HIS A 101 13.05 2.96 0.27
C HIS A 101 11.80 3.79 -0.04
N PHE A 102 10.61 3.20 0.09
CA PHE A 102 9.34 3.88 -0.15
C PHE A 102 8.81 4.65 1.08
N LEU A 103 9.54 4.62 2.20
CA LEU A 103 9.15 5.21 3.49
C LEU A 103 7.74 4.76 3.92
N VAL A 104 7.46 3.47 3.82
CA VAL A 104 6.21 2.82 4.25
C VAL A 104 6.50 1.82 5.37
N THR A 105 5.47 1.24 5.98
CA THR A 105 5.69 0.13 6.91
C THR A 105 5.98 -1.15 6.14
N GLU A 106 6.69 -2.08 6.78
CA GLU A 106 6.98 -3.40 6.21
C GLU A 106 5.69 -4.17 5.87
N GLU A 107 4.67 -4.10 6.73
CA GLU A 107 3.33 -4.67 6.46
C GLU A 107 2.72 -4.10 5.17
N PHE A 108 2.84 -2.79 4.95
CA PHE A 108 2.31 -2.15 3.75
C PHE A 108 3.08 -2.58 2.49
N ALA A 109 4.40 -2.71 2.61
CA ALA A 109 5.24 -3.22 1.52
C ALA A 109 4.92 -4.67 1.18
N HIS A 110 4.72 -5.55 2.17
CA HIS A 110 4.25 -6.92 1.95
C HIS A 110 2.92 -6.94 1.21
N TYR A 111 1.92 -6.19 1.68
CA TYR A 111 0.62 -6.09 1.02
C TYR A 111 0.76 -5.67 -0.45
N ARG A 112 1.58 -4.65 -0.72
CA ARG A 112 1.79 -4.17 -2.08
C ARG A 112 2.47 -5.20 -2.99
N LEU A 113 3.47 -5.91 -2.47
CA LEU A 113 4.21 -6.92 -3.24
C LEU A 113 3.33 -8.13 -3.51
N GLU A 114 2.51 -8.55 -2.54
CA GLU A 114 1.52 -9.60 -2.75
C GLU A 114 0.52 -9.23 -3.85
N LEU A 115 0.06 -7.98 -3.91
CA LEU A 115 -0.75 -7.49 -5.03
C LEU A 115 -0.02 -7.54 -6.38
N ALA A 116 1.30 -7.40 -6.39
CA ALA A 116 2.11 -7.42 -7.62
C ALA A 116 2.35 -8.84 -8.15
N PHE A 117 2.63 -9.78 -7.24
CA PHE A 117 3.12 -11.11 -7.56
C PHE A 117 2.05 -12.21 -7.37
N GLY A 118 0.94 -11.91 -6.68
CA GLY A 118 -0.15 -12.84 -6.43
C GLY A 118 0.14 -13.88 -5.34
N HIS A 119 1.22 -13.71 -4.57
CA HIS A 119 1.60 -14.58 -3.47
C HIS A 119 2.44 -13.81 -2.43
N PRO A 120 2.62 -14.32 -1.20
CA PRO A 120 3.47 -13.69 -0.19
C PRO A 120 4.93 -13.58 -0.65
N VAL A 121 5.54 -12.41 -0.44
CA VAL A 121 6.93 -12.10 -0.78
C VAL A 121 7.67 -11.65 0.47
N HIS A 122 8.83 -12.23 0.75
CA HIS A 122 9.73 -11.88 1.86
C HIS A 122 11.03 -11.24 1.39
N GLY A 123 11.35 -11.38 0.11
CA GLY A 123 12.48 -10.72 -0.51
C GLY A 123 12.48 -10.93 -2.01
N ILE A 124 13.37 -10.25 -2.70
CA ILE A 124 13.53 -10.31 -4.14
C ILE A 124 15.01 -10.46 -4.45
N THR A 125 15.34 -11.36 -5.37
CA THR A 125 16.72 -11.70 -5.74
C THR A 125 16.90 -11.65 -7.24
N LYS A 126 18.13 -11.42 -7.68
CA LYS A 126 18.48 -11.42 -9.10
C LYS A 126 19.04 -12.78 -9.49
N LEU A 127 18.52 -13.35 -10.57
CA LEU A 127 18.98 -14.61 -11.14
C LEU A 127 20.20 -14.40 -12.05
N PRO A 128 21.02 -15.46 -12.28
CA PRO A 128 22.22 -15.36 -13.12
C PRO A 128 21.97 -14.92 -14.56
N ASP A 129 20.76 -15.15 -15.07
CA ASP A 129 20.32 -14.73 -16.42
C ASP A 129 19.91 -13.24 -16.49
N GLY A 130 19.95 -12.53 -15.37
CA GLY A 130 19.55 -11.12 -15.25
C GLY A 130 18.08 -10.90 -14.94
N SER A 131 17.26 -11.95 -14.86
CA SER A 131 15.87 -11.87 -14.39
C SER A 131 15.79 -11.76 -12.86
N HIS A 132 14.57 -11.57 -12.32
CA HIS A 132 14.34 -11.44 -10.89
C HIS A 132 13.41 -12.54 -10.39
N ALA A 133 13.63 -13.00 -9.17
CA ALA A 133 12.80 -14.00 -8.49
C ALA A 133 12.36 -13.47 -7.11
N THR A 134 11.21 -13.92 -6.65
CA THR A 134 10.68 -13.65 -5.31
C THR A 134 11.12 -14.74 -4.35
N ILE A 135 11.35 -14.37 -3.09
CA ILE A 135 11.68 -15.27 -1.98
C ILE A 135 10.42 -15.38 -1.11
N GLN A 136 10.02 -16.61 -0.80
CA GLN A 136 8.96 -16.91 0.15
C GLN A 136 9.52 -17.81 1.24
N MET A 137 9.42 -17.39 2.50
CA MET A 137 9.74 -18.23 3.64
C MET A 137 8.51 -19.04 4.04
N PHE A 138 8.71 -20.30 4.38
CA PHE A 138 7.71 -21.17 4.96
C PHE A 138 8.11 -21.42 6.41
N GLU A 139 7.19 -21.21 7.34
CA GLU A 139 7.37 -21.64 8.73
C GLU A 139 7.11 -23.16 8.79
N GLU A 140 8.03 -23.91 9.40
CA GLU A 140 7.91 -25.36 9.67
C GLU A 140 6.93 -25.66 10.82
#